data_AF-A0A061G7I6-F1
#
_entry.id   AF-A0A061G7I6-F1
#
_cell.length_a   1.000
_cell.length_b   1.000
_cell.length_c   1.000
_cell.angle_alpha   90.00
_cell.angle_beta   90.00
_cell.angle_gamma   90.00
#
_symmetry.space_group_name_H-M   'P 1'
#
loop_
_entity.id
_entity.type
_entity.pdbx_description
1 polymer ?
#
loop_
_entity_poly.entity_id
_entity_poly.type
_entity_poly.pdbx_seq_one_letter_code
_entity_poly.pdbx_strand_id
1 'polypeptide(L)'
;MQCLERLDISECARLEEMKIEKEGGGRMIQASLFPTLREVTIFECGNLRDMTWIILVPNLRFLWVVSCPKMDEIMSKEKMSEAADLVKSLNPNPFAKLQNLTLQFLPELKSIHWDVLPFPCLTEIFVRECPKLRELPLSSDGAKGNQICIQGEKEWWETLEWKNKATQNAFLPFFEPH
;
A
#
# COMPACT_ATOMS: atom_id res chain seq x y z
N MET A 1 -4.05 -26.15 -3.92
CA MET A 1 -3.97 -25.20 -2.80
C MET A 1 -5.10 -24.20 -2.96
N GLN A 2 -5.86 -24.03 -1.89
CA GLN A 2 -7.17 -23.38 -1.83
C GLN A 2 -7.10 -21.87 -2.12
N CYS A 3 -8.22 -21.31 -2.56
CA CYS A 3 -8.46 -19.90 -2.85
C CYS A 3 -8.22 -19.02 -1.61
N LEU A 4 -6.96 -18.69 -1.31
CA LEU A 4 -6.62 -17.82 -0.19
C LEU A 4 -7.08 -16.40 -0.51
N GLU A 5 -8.20 -15.98 0.08
CA GLU A 5 -8.74 -14.62 -0.11
C GLU A 5 -8.21 -13.62 0.92
N ARG A 6 -7.80 -14.10 2.10
CA ARG A 6 -7.24 -13.31 3.19
C ARG A 6 -5.91 -13.88 3.68
N LEU A 7 -4.93 -13.02 3.84
CA LEU A 7 -3.64 -13.29 4.46
C LEU A 7 -3.51 -12.42 5.70
N ASP A 8 -3.27 -13.07 6.82
CA ASP A 8 -3.04 -12.43 8.12
C ASP A 8 -1.64 -12.83 8.61
N ILE A 9 -0.81 -11.84 8.89
CA ILE A 9 0.51 -12.00 9.47
C ILE A 9 0.56 -11.17 10.73
N SER A 10 0.53 -11.85 11.87
CA SER A 10 0.49 -11.23 13.19
C SER A 10 1.69 -11.65 14.04
N GLU A 11 2.23 -10.74 14.84
CA GLU A 11 3.26 -10.98 15.87
C GLU A 11 4.56 -11.63 15.34
N CYS A 12 4.88 -11.42 14.05
CA CYS A 12 6.06 -12.00 13.42
C CYS A 12 7.31 -11.14 13.66
N ALA A 13 7.81 -11.13 14.90
CA ALA A 13 8.93 -10.29 15.32
C ALA A 13 10.24 -10.54 14.55
N ARG A 14 10.40 -11.68 13.86
CA ARG A 14 11.61 -12.00 13.06
C ARG A 14 11.41 -11.81 11.55
N LEU A 15 10.19 -11.49 11.11
CA LEU A 15 9.92 -11.28 9.69
C LEU A 15 10.46 -9.90 9.29
N GLU A 16 11.53 -9.90 8.50
CA GLU A 16 12.15 -8.67 7.98
C GLU A 16 11.63 -8.33 6.58
N GLU A 17 11.36 -9.36 5.78
CA GLU A 17 10.86 -9.24 4.42
C GLU A 17 10.18 -10.53 3.96
N MET A 18 9.27 -10.41 3.00
CA MET A 18 8.80 -11.56 2.21
C MET A 18 9.47 -11.48 0.83
N LYS A 19 10.24 -12.51 0.49
CA LYS A 19 10.99 -12.55 -0.76
C LYS A 19 10.11 -12.96 -1.92
N ILE A 20 10.39 -12.34 -3.06
CA ILE A 20 9.84 -12.74 -4.36
C ILE A 20 10.88 -13.66 -5.01
N GLU A 21 10.73 -14.97 -4.85
CA GLU A 21 11.67 -15.93 -5.44
C GLU A 21 11.24 -16.32 -6.85
N LYS A 22 12.20 -16.31 -7.78
CA LYS A 22 12.05 -16.86 -9.12
C LYS A 22 12.60 -18.29 -9.09
N GLU A 23 11.75 -19.30 -9.13
CA GLU A 23 12.24 -20.67 -9.36
C GLU A 23 12.84 -20.80 -10.77
N GLY A 24 14.00 -21.45 -10.84
CA GLY A 24 14.84 -21.51 -12.02
C GLY A 24 14.25 -22.33 -13.18
N GLY A 25 14.62 -21.92 -14.40
CA GLY A 25 14.56 -22.78 -15.59
C GLY A 25 13.29 -22.65 -16.45
N GLY A 26 13.31 -21.69 -17.38
CA GLY A 26 12.70 -21.87 -18.71
C GLY A 26 11.20 -22.20 -18.77
N ARG A 27 10.35 -21.28 -18.27
CA ARG A 27 9.04 -20.94 -18.85
C ARG A 27 8.56 -19.70 -18.13
N MET A 28 8.18 -18.67 -18.87
CA MET A 28 7.54 -17.48 -18.31
C MET A 28 6.25 -17.91 -17.63
N ILE A 29 6.28 -18.09 -16.31
CA ILE A 29 5.07 -18.14 -15.52
C ILE A 29 4.57 -16.70 -15.46
N GLN A 30 3.59 -16.36 -16.30
CA GLN A 30 2.60 -15.35 -15.92
C GLN A 30 2.03 -15.80 -14.58
N ALA A 31 2.40 -15.17 -13.46
CA ALA A 31 1.65 -15.35 -12.23
C ALA A 31 1.82 -14.14 -11.33
N SER A 32 0.80 -13.31 -11.34
CA SER A 32 0.24 -12.89 -10.06
C SER A 32 0.07 -14.16 -9.21
N LEU A 33 0.93 -14.34 -8.20
CA LEU A 33 1.04 -15.59 -7.43
C LEU A 33 -0.20 -15.83 -6.56
N PHE A 34 -0.92 -14.77 -6.20
CA PHE A 34 -2.08 -14.83 -5.34
C PHE A 34 -3.30 -14.16 -6.01
N PRO A 35 -3.83 -14.72 -7.11
CA PRO A 35 -4.91 -14.09 -7.87
C PRO A 35 -6.25 -14.07 -7.13
N THR A 36 -6.40 -14.89 -6.09
CA THR A 36 -7.61 -14.93 -5.27
C THR A 36 -7.51 -14.05 -4.02
N LEU A 37 -6.30 -13.63 -3.66
CA LEU A 37 -6.04 -12.84 -2.45
C LEU A 37 -6.53 -11.40 -2.64
N ARG A 38 -7.28 -10.93 -1.65
CA ARG A 38 -7.99 -9.64 -1.64
C ARG A 38 -7.74 -8.86 -0.36
N GLU A 39 -7.40 -9.55 0.72
CA GLU A 39 -7.25 -8.94 2.03
C GLU A 39 -5.88 -9.30 2.59
N VAL A 40 -5.11 -8.28 2.95
CA VAL A 40 -3.81 -8.44 3.59
C VAL A 40 -3.84 -7.64 4.89
N THR A 41 -3.58 -8.34 6.00
CA THR A 41 -3.44 -7.73 7.32
C THR A 41 -2.06 -8.06 7.87
N ILE A 42 -1.32 -7.04 8.27
CA ILE A 42 -0.05 -7.16 8.97
C ILE A 42 -0.19 -6.47 10.33
N PHE A 43 0.05 -7.21 11.40
CA PHE A 43 -0.09 -6.74 12.78
C PHE A 43 1.16 -7.07 13.59
N GLU A 44 1.70 -6.10 14.33
CA GLU A 44 2.79 -6.30 15.31
C GLU A 44 4.05 -6.98 14.74
N CYS A 45 4.38 -6.74 13.47
CA CYS A 45 5.57 -7.27 12.81
C CYS A 45 6.75 -6.29 12.98
N GLY A 46 7.41 -6.36 14.14
CA GLY A 46 8.40 -5.37 14.59
C GLY A 46 9.66 -5.18 13.73
N ASN A 47 9.98 -6.13 12.86
CA ASN A 47 11.16 -6.06 11.99
C ASN A 47 10.85 -5.90 10.50
N LEU A 48 9.57 -5.93 10.11
CA LEU A 48 9.17 -5.80 8.72
C LEU A 48 9.39 -4.35 8.25
N ARG A 49 10.11 -4.18 7.14
CA ARG A 49 10.47 -2.86 6.60
C ARG A 49 9.63 -2.44 5.42
N ASP A 50 9.28 -3.39 4.56
CA ASP A 50 8.47 -3.14 3.39
C ASP A 50 7.51 -4.28 3.05
N MET A 51 6.56 -3.99 2.15
CA MET A 51 5.59 -4.97 1.64
C MET A 51 5.61 -5.06 0.11
N THR A 52 6.77 -4.91 -0.51
CA THR A 52 6.91 -4.90 -1.98
C THR A 52 6.33 -6.15 -2.64
N TRP A 53 6.26 -7.28 -1.92
CA TRP A 53 5.62 -8.53 -2.35
C TRP A 53 4.12 -8.37 -2.69
N ILE A 54 3.44 -7.30 -2.26
CA ILE A 54 2.05 -6.99 -2.62
C ILE A 54 1.86 -6.85 -4.13
N ILE A 55 2.92 -6.57 -4.91
CA ILE A 55 2.87 -6.60 -6.38
C ILE A 55 2.34 -7.94 -6.94
N LEU A 56 2.44 -9.03 -6.15
CA LEU A 56 1.96 -10.36 -6.48
C LEU A 56 0.46 -10.57 -6.23
N VAL A 57 -0.23 -9.56 -5.69
CA VAL A 57 -1.63 -9.58 -5.23
C VAL A 57 -2.48 -8.63 -6.08
N PRO A 58 -2.79 -8.98 -7.34
CA PRO A 58 -3.41 -8.05 -8.30
C PRO A 58 -4.87 -7.69 -7.97
N ASN A 59 -5.48 -8.40 -7.02
CA ASN A 59 -6.87 -8.26 -6.61
C ASN A 59 -7.00 -7.74 -5.18
N LEU A 60 -5.94 -7.12 -4.64
CA LEU A 60 -5.96 -6.51 -3.32
C LEU A 60 -7.07 -5.46 -3.23
N ARG A 61 -7.91 -5.59 -2.21
CA ARG A 61 -9.04 -4.70 -1.89
C ARG A 61 -8.87 -4.06 -0.51
N PHE A 62 -8.31 -4.79 0.45
CA PHE A 62 -8.13 -4.30 1.81
C PHE A 62 -6.68 -4.51 2.25
N LEU A 63 -6.07 -3.44 2.73
CA LEU A 63 -4.72 -3.46 3.28
C LEU A 63 -4.71 -2.81 4.67
N TRP A 64 -4.42 -3.62 5.68
CA TRP A 64 -4.23 -3.17 7.07
C TRP A 64 -2.79 -3.40 7.50
N VAL A 65 -2.12 -2.34 7.94
CA VAL A 65 -0.78 -2.41 8.51
C VAL A 65 -0.79 -1.68 9.84
N VAL A 66 -0.55 -2.42 10.91
CA VAL A 66 -0.73 -1.92 12.27
C VAL A 66 0.46 -2.32 13.14
N SER A 67 0.99 -1.38 13.92
CA SER A 67 2.04 -1.62 14.92
C SER A 67 3.31 -2.27 14.35
N CYS A 68 3.75 -1.83 13.17
CA CYS A 68 4.99 -2.27 12.53
C CYS A 68 6.04 -1.15 12.58
N PRO A 69 6.76 -0.97 13.71
CA PRO A 69 7.60 0.21 13.99
C PRO A 69 8.78 0.42 13.05
N LYS A 70 9.23 -0.60 12.32
CA LYS A 70 10.32 -0.48 11.34
C LYS A 70 9.86 -0.37 9.89
N MET A 71 8.55 -0.39 9.64
CA MET A 71 7.99 -0.21 8.31
C MET A 71 8.36 1.18 7.81
N ASP A 72 9.16 1.28 6.75
CA ASP A 72 9.59 2.56 6.16
C ASP A 72 8.88 2.85 4.84
N GLU A 73 8.54 1.83 4.06
CA GLU A 73 7.84 1.95 2.78
C GLU A 73 6.82 0.82 2.59
N ILE A 74 5.62 1.11 2.09
CA ILE A 74 4.70 0.02 1.69
C ILE A 74 5.23 -0.68 0.43
N MET A 75 5.64 0.11 -0.57
CA MET A 75 6.20 -0.36 -1.84
C MET A 75 7.57 0.27 -2.05
N SER A 76 8.64 -0.53 -1.98
CA SER A 76 10.01 -0.02 -2.14
C SER A 76 10.38 0.20 -3.62
N LYS A 77 10.88 1.40 -3.91
CA LYS A 77 11.30 1.77 -5.27
C LYS A 77 12.53 0.98 -5.71
N GLU A 78 13.50 0.82 -4.82
CA GLU A 78 14.75 0.12 -5.05
C GLU A 78 14.48 -1.34 -5.39
N LYS A 79 13.66 -2.02 -4.57
CA LYS A 79 13.29 -3.43 -4.80
C LYS A 79 12.50 -3.62 -6.10
N MET A 80 11.65 -2.65 -6.46
CA MET A 80 10.89 -2.70 -7.73
C MET A 80 11.76 -2.44 -8.95
N SER A 81 12.81 -1.63 -8.81
CA SER A 81 13.84 -1.45 -9.85
C SER A 81 14.68 -2.72 -10.04
N GLU A 82 15.05 -3.39 -8.95
CA GLU A 82 15.77 -4.67 -9.01
C GLU A 82 14.92 -5.80 -9.62
N ALA A 83 13.61 -5.77 -9.38
CA ALA A 83 12.64 -6.72 -9.92
C ALA A 83 12.02 -6.29 -11.27
N ALA A 84 12.64 -5.37 -12.01
CA ALA A 84 12.04 -4.73 -13.20
C ALA A 84 11.46 -5.73 -14.23
N ASP A 85 12.11 -6.86 -14.48
CA ASP A 85 11.62 -7.86 -15.43
C ASP A 85 10.35 -8.58 -14.94
N LEU A 86 10.21 -8.77 -13.62
CA LEU A 86 8.97 -9.28 -13.03
C LEU A 86 7.88 -8.21 -13.11
N VAL A 87 8.19 -6.97 -12.76
CA VAL A 87 7.24 -5.84 -12.80
C VAL A 87 6.66 -5.64 -14.20
N LYS A 88 7.48 -5.76 -15.26
CA LYS A 88 7.01 -5.71 -16.66
C LYS A 88 5.93 -6.76 -16.98
N SER A 89 5.94 -7.89 -16.28
CA SER A 89 4.99 -8.98 -16.48
C SER A 89 3.77 -8.93 -15.55
N LEU A 90 3.78 -8.04 -14.55
CA LEU A 90 2.72 -7.86 -13.56
C LEU A 90 1.93 -6.57 -13.81
N ASN A 91 0.82 -6.40 -13.08
CA ASN A 91 0.04 -5.17 -13.13
C ASN A 91 0.91 -4.01 -12.58
N PRO A 92 1.13 -2.92 -13.34
CA PRO A 92 1.94 -1.80 -12.89
C PRO A 92 1.34 -1.06 -11.68
N ASN A 93 0.04 -1.21 -11.45
CA ASN A 93 -0.65 -0.62 -10.29
C ASN A 93 -1.23 -1.72 -9.39
N PRO A 94 -0.50 -2.16 -8.34
CA PRO A 94 -1.01 -3.17 -7.41
C PRO A 94 -2.24 -2.70 -6.63
N PHE A 95 -2.50 -1.39 -6.56
CA PHE A 95 -3.60 -0.81 -5.82
C PHE A 95 -4.81 -0.45 -6.69
N ALA A 96 -4.84 -0.88 -7.96
CA ALA A 96 -5.94 -0.56 -8.87
C ALA A 96 -7.32 -1.04 -8.37
N LYS A 97 -7.38 -2.05 -7.51
CA LYS A 97 -8.61 -2.58 -6.91
C LYS A 97 -8.74 -2.29 -5.41
N LEU A 98 -7.80 -1.53 -4.85
CA LEU A 98 -7.78 -1.21 -3.43
C LEU A 98 -9.00 -0.34 -3.09
N GLN A 99 -9.71 -0.74 -2.05
CA GLN A 99 -10.91 -0.09 -1.51
C GLN A 99 -10.61 0.57 -0.17
N ASN A 100 -9.86 -0.11 0.70
CA ASN A 100 -9.53 0.38 2.03
C ASN A 100 -8.02 0.25 2.28
N LEU A 101 -7.43 1.35 2.72
CA LEU A 101 -6.06 1.41 3.21
C LEU A 101 -6.06 1.88 4.66
N THR A 102 -5.51 1.08 5.55
CA THR A 102 -5.40 1.43 6.97
C THR A 102 -3.96 1.28 7.44
N LEU A 103 -3.41 2.37 7.97
CA LEU A 103 -2.03 2.49 8.42
C LEU A 103 -2.04 3.05 9.84
N GLN A 104 -1.65 2.24 10.82
CA GLN A 104 -1.71 2.63 12.23
C GLN A 104 -0.42 2.32 12.97
N PHE A 105 0.06 3.27 13.79
CA PHE A 105 1.24 3.10 14.65
C PHE A 105 2.49 2.68 13.85
N LEU A 106 2.79 3.44 12.78
CA LEU A 106 3.92 3.22 11.88
C LEU A 106 4.88 4.42 11.95
N PRO A 107 5.66 4.57 13.04
CA PRO A 107 6.51 5.73 13.29
C PRO A 107 7.58 6.00 12.23
N GLU A 108 8.01 4.97 11.49
CA GLU A 108 9.05 5.07 10.47
C GLU A 108 8.52 5.16 9.04
N LEU A 109 7.20 5.01 8.83
CA LEU A 109 6.62 4.96 7.48
C LEU A 109 6.73 6.33 6.81
N LYS A 110 7.41 6.38 5.66
CA LYS A 110 7.65 7.59 4.88
C LYS A 110 6.79 7.67 3.63
N SER A 111 6.60 6.54 2.95
CA SER A 111 5.93 6.51 1.65
C SER A 111 5.10 5.23 1.46
N ILE A 112 3.97 5.37 0.76
CA ILE A 112 3.15 4.22 0.33
C ILE A 112 3.63 3.72 -1.03
N HIS A 113 3.97 4.65 -1.94
CA HIS A 113 4.42 4.34 -3.29
C HIS A 113 5.22 5.52 -3.84
N TRP A 114 6.31 5.26 -4.56
CA TRP A 114 7.24 6.29 -5.05
C TRP A 114 6.71 7.14 -6.21
N ASP A 115 5.59 6.73 -6.82
CA ASP A 115 4.93 7.45 -7.90
C ASP A 115 3.45 7.65 -7.57
N VAL A 116 2.85 8.63 -8.23
CA VAL A 116 1.41 8.89 -8.15
C VAL A 116 0.65 7.76 -8.86
N LEU A 117 -0.33 7.21 -8.17
CA LEU A 117 -1.16 6.13 -8.69
C LEU A 117 -2.62 6.55 -8.85
N PRO A 118 -3.30 6.06 -9.90
CA PRO A 118 -4.75 6.11 -9.92
C PRO A 118 -5.31 5.10 -8.91
N PHE A 119 -6.24 5.54 -8.08
CA PHE A 119 -6.94 4.69 -7.10
C PHE A 119 -8.45 4.61 -7.46
N PRO A 120 -8.81 3.92 -8.56
CA PRO A 120 -10.16 4.00 -9.12
C PRO A 120 -11.25 3.33 -8.26
N CYS A 121 -10.86 2.50 -7.29
CA CYS A 121 -11.79 1.78 -6.41
C CYS A 121 -11.69 2.21 -4.94
N LEU A 122 -10.82 3.18 -4.61
CA LEU A 122 -10.53 3.53 -3.23
C LEU A 122 -11.71 4.31 -2.64
N THR A 123 -12.17 3.83 -1.49
CA THR A 123 -13.28 4.40 -0.73
C THR A 123 -12.84 4.91 0.63
N GLU A 124 -11.76 4.38 1.19
CA GLU A 124 -11.29 4.76 2.53
C GLU A 124 -9.76 4.75 2.65
N ILE A 125 -9.23 5.80 3.29
CA ILE A 125 -7.88 5.84 3.84
C ILE A 125 -8.00 6.18 5.31
N PHE A 126 -7.45 5.33 6.18
CA PHE A 126 -7.33 5.61 7.61
C PHE A 126 -5.85 5.64 8.00
N VAL A 127 -5.40 6.78 8.53
CA VAL A 127 -4.05 6.96 9.06
C VAL A 127 -4.12 7.30 10.53
N ARG A 128 -3.26 6.68 11.34
CA ARG A 128 -3.11 7.00 12.76
C ARG A 128 -1.68 6.78 13.22
N GLU A 129 -1.09 7.73 13.94
CA GLU A 129 0.24 7.62 14.54
C GLU A 129 1.32 7.22 13.50
N CYS A 130 1.30 7.91 12.35
CA CYS A 130 2.25 7.76 11.24
C CYS A 130 3.00 9.08 10.97
N PRO A 131 3.78 9.62 11.93
CA PRO A 131 4.31 10.99 11.90
C PRO A 131 5.28 11.31 10.75
N LYS A 132 5.86 10.29 10.09
CA LYS A 132 6.77 10.47 8.95
C LYS A 132 6.08 10.34 7.60
N LEU A 133 4.81 9.92 7.56
CA LEU A 133 4.05 9.78 6.32
C LEU A 133 3.54 11.16 5.89
N ARG A 134 4.29 11.84 5.04
CA ARG A 134 3.99 13.21 4.59
C ARG A 134 3.38 13.29 3.21
N GLU A 135 3.32 12.18 2.49
CA GLU A 135 2.84 12.15 1.12
C GLU A 135 1.87 10.98 0.92
N LEU A 136 0.85 11.21 0.11
CA LEU A 136 -0.07 10.18 -0.35
C LEU A 136 0.07 10.06 -1.88
N PRO A 137 0.14 8.83 -2.44
CA PRO A 137 0.31 8.62 -3.88
C PRO A 137 -0.96 8.90 -4.70
N LEU A 138 -1.73 9.93 -4.33
CA LEU A 138 -3.02 10.27 -4.91
C LEU A 138 -2.89 11.15 -6.15
N SER A 139 -3.58 10.76 -7.23
CA SER A 139 -3.77 11.59 -8.41
C SER A 139 -5.05 12.43 -8.30
N SER A 140 -5.08 13.62 -8.89
CA SER A 140 -6.29 14.46 -8.94
C SER A 140 -7.47 13.79 -9.67
N ASP A 141 -7.20 12.78 -10.50
CA ASP A 141 -8.25 12.02 -11.18
C ASP A 141 -8.91 10.99 -10.25
N GLY A 142 -8.23 10.55 -9.18
CA GLY A 142 -8.79 9.64 -8.18
C GLY A 142 -9.94 10.23 -7.37
N ALA A 143 -10.05 11.56 -7.30
CA ALA A 143 -11.16 12.26 -6.65
C ALA A 143 -12.44 12.33 -7.51
N LYS A 144 -12.36 11.95 -8.80
CA LYS A 144 -13.50 12.03 -9.74
C LYS A 144 -14.28 10.72 -9.70
N GLY A 145 -15.47 10.74 -9.08
CA GLY A 145 -16.48 9.69 -9.25
C GLY A 145 -16.72 8.77 -8.05
N ASN A 146 -15.85 8.77 -7.04
CA ASN A 146 -16.05 8.01 -5.80
C ASN A 146 -16.13 8.95 -4.59
N GLN A 147 -17.01 8.61 -3.63
CA GLN A 147 -16.94 9.16 -2.29
C GLN A 147 -15.79 8.47 -1.56
N ILE A 148 -14.63 9.11 -1.53
CA ILE A 148 -13.51 8.69 -0.68
C ILE A 148 -13.67 9.34 0.69
N CYS A 149 -13.40 8.59 1.76
CA CYS A 149 -13.27 9.10 3.11
C CYS A 149 -11.81 8.98 3.52
N ILE A 150 -11.21 10.08 3.96
CA ILE A 150 -9.83 10.09 4.47
C ILE A 150 -9.89 10.49 5.94
N GLN A 151 -9.49 9.57 6.81
CA GLN A 151 -9.48 9.79 8.25
C GLN A 151 -8.05 9.80 8.77
N GLY A 152 -7.77 10.76 9.66
CA GLY A 152 -6.46 10.91 10.26
C GLY A 152 -6.42 12.01 11.31
N GLU A 153 -5.30 12.11 12.01
CA GLU A 153 -5.06 13.24 12.90
C GLU A 153 -5.06 14.53 12.10
N LYS A 154 -5.70 15.57 12.64
CA LYS A 154 -5.73 16.89 12.00
C LYS A 154 -4.32 17.43 11.73
N GLU A 155 -3.41 17.25 12.68
CA GLU A 155 -2.01 17.68 12.56
C GLU A 155 -1.31 16.97 11.40
N TRP A 156 -1.53 15.66 11.25
CA TRP A 156 -0.99 14.89 10.13
C TRP A 156 -1.49 15.45 8.80
N TRP A 157 -2.81 15.67 8.66
CA TRP A 157 -3.41 16.21 7.45
C TRP A 157 -2.85 17.59 7.05
N GLU A 158 -2.64 18.46 8.04
CA GLU A 158 -2.05 19.79 7.83
C GLU A 158 -0.58 19.75 7.41
N THR A 159 0.15 18.68 7.77
CA THR A 159 1.56 18.47 7.38
C THR A 159 1.75 17.76 6.03
N LEU A 160 0.67 17.30 5.38
CA LEU A 160 0.75 16.61 4.10
C LEU A 160 1.35 17.50 2.99
N GLU A 161 2.37 16.98 2.33
CA GLU A 161 3.05 17.55 1.18
C GLU A 161 2.35 17.08 -0.11
N TRP A 162 1.45 17.93 -0.61
CA TRP A 162 0.68 17.63 -1.83
C TRP A 162 1.50 17.90 -3.09
N LYS A 163 1.42 17.00 -4.09
CA LYS A 163 2.09 17.17 -5.39
C LYS A 163 1.79 18.51 -6.06
N ASN A 164 0.55 18.98 -5.97
CA ASN A 164 0.13 20.29 -6.46
C ASN A 164 -1.19 20.71 -5.77
N LYS A 165 -1.51 22.01 -5.90
CA LYS A 165 -2.76 22.58 -5.34
C LYS A 165 -4.03 21.95 -5.89
N ALA A 166 -4.02 21.43 -7.13
CA ALA A 166 -5.19 20.81 -7.71
C ALA A 166 -5.52 19.48 -7.02
N THR A 167 -4.52 18.63 -6.76
CA THR A 167 -4.69 17.41 -5.97
C THR A 167 -5.15 17.73 -4.56
N GLN A 168 -4.51 18.69 -3.86
CA GLN A 168 -4.93 19.11 -2.52
C GLN A 168 -6.41 19.52 -2.52
N ASN A 169 -6.81 20.43 -3.40
CA ASN A 169 -8.19 20.90 -3.48
C ASN A 169 -9.20 19.80 -3.82
N ALA A 170 -8.78 18.80 -4.61
CA ALA A 170 -9.63 17.67 -4.96
C ALA A 170 -9.93 16.77 -3.74
N PHE A 171 -8.99 16.64 -2.80
CA PHE A 171 -9.13 15.76 -1.63
C PHE A 171 -9.54 16.46 -0.33
N LEU A 172 -9.45 17.79 -0.25
CA LEU A 172 -9.88 18.57 0.91
C LEU A 172 -11.31 18.25 1.41
N PRO A 173 -12.33 18.10 0.54
CA PRO A 173 -13.70 17.80 0.99
C PRO A 173 -13.89 16.41 1.58
N PHE A 174 -12.91 15.52 1.44
CA PHE A 174 -13.00 14.11 1.82
C PHE A 174 -12.32 13.80 3.15
N PHE A 175 -11.70 14.80 3.80
CA PHE A 175 -11.02 14.61 5.06
C PHE A 175 -11.98 14.70 6.26
N GLU A 176 -11.95 13.68 7.10
CA GLU A 176 -12.69 13.57 8.35
C GLU A 176 -11.69 13.35 9.51
N PRO A 177 -11.42 14.38 10.35
CA PRO A 177 -10.51 14.22 11.46
C PRO A 177 -11.07 13.27 12.53
N HIS A 178 -10.21 12.49 13.18
CA HIS A 178 -10.53 11.71 14.39
C HIS A 178 -9.86 12.24 15.65
#